data_AF-A0A4P1K9V3-F1
#
_entry.id   AF-A0A4P1K9V3-F1
#
_cell.length_a   1.000
_cell.length_b   1.000
_cell.length_c   1.000
_cell.angle_alpha   90.00
_cell.angle_beta   90.00
_cell.angle_gamma   90.00
#
_symmetry.space_group_name_H-M   'P 1'
#
loop_
_entity.id
_entity.type
_entity.pdbx_description
1 polymer ?
#
loop_
_entity_poly.entity_id
_entity_poly.type
_entity_poly.pdbx_seq_one_letter_code
_entity_poly.pdbx_strand_id
1 'polypeptide(L)'
;MTASAEALIHLSIPDVEQSYAERDTILYALGVGVGSEPTSPAHLAYTYEDGLKPLPSLAVVLGHPGFWPRDLDTGLDWRRIVHGEQTLRLHRPCRPTGSSGRNPASRGFRTRAKARAR
;
A
#
# COMPACT_ATOMS: atom_id res chain seq x y z
N MET A 1 13.50 10.31 24.07
CA MET A 1 14.08 8.96 24.10
C MET A 1 14.69 8.67 22.74
N THR A 2 15.88 8.09 22.68
CA THR A 2 16.57 7.75 21.43
C THR A 2 16.12 6.36 20.96
N ALA A 3 15.94 6.18 19.64
CA ALA A 3 15.60 4.89 19.07
C ALA A 3 16.64 3.80 19.42
N SER A 4 16.16 2.59 19.72
CA SER A 4 16.99 1.39 19.95
C SER A 4 16.80 0.38 18.82
N ALA A 5 17.90 -0.11 18.24
CA ALA A 5 17.85 -1.10 17.17
C ALA A 5 17.23 -2.42 17.63
N GLU A 6 17.53 -2.87 18.85
CA GLU A 6 16.96 -4.09 19.43
C GLU A 6 15.44 -3.95 19.63
N ALA A 7 14.98 -2.81 20.15
CA ALA A 7 13.55 -2.55 20.32
C ALA A 7 12.80 -2.53 18.97
N LEU A 8 13.42 -1.97 17.92
CA LEU A 8 12.82 -1.92 16.58
C LEU A 8 12.74 -3.29 15.90
N ILE A 9 13.71 -4.18 16.13
CA ILE A 9 13.68 -5.56 15.60
C ILE A 9 12.53 -6.35 16.21
N HIS A 10 12.20 -6.09 17.48
CA HIS A 10 11.11 -6.75 18.21
C HIS A 10 9.77 -5.99 18.16
N LEU A 11 9.72 -4.85 17.44
CA LEU A 11 8.52 -4.04 17.36
C LEU A 11 7.39 -4.78 16.63
N SER A 12 6.28 -4.97 17.33
CA SER A 12 5.04 -5.48 16.74
C SER A 12 4.25 -4.33 16.14
N ILE A 13 4.21 -4.27 14.80
CA ILE A 13 3.38 -3.32 14.07
C ILE A 13 1.96 -3.93 13.99
N PRO A 14 0.92 -3.22 14.46
CA PRO A 14 -0.45 -3.73 14.42
C PRO A 14 -0.90 -4.14 13.02
N ASP A 15 -1.73 -5.18 12.97
CA ASP A 15 -2.42 -5.55 11.75
C ASP A 15 -3.48 -4.52 11.39
N VAL A 16 -3.61 -4.24 10.09
CA VAL A 16 -4.61 -3.34 9.55
C VAL A 16 -5.41 -4.10 8.50
N GLU A 17 -6.73 -3.92 8.53
CA GLU A 17 -7.64 -4.31 7.46
C GLU A 17 -8.17 -3.07 6.75
N GLN A 18 -8.20 -3.12 5.42
CA GLN A 18 -8.67 -2.06 4.56
C GLN A 18 -9.71 -2.62 3.60
N SER A 19 -10.91 -2.03 3.62
CA SER A 19 -11.95 -2.30 2.63
C SER A 19 -11.93 -1.21 1.56
N TYR A 20 -12.15 -1.59 0.32
CA TYR A 20 -12.11 -0.69 -0.83
C TYR A 20 -13.14 -1.09 -1.88
N ALA A 21 -13.66 -0.09 -2.58
CA ALA A 21 -14.63 -0.24 -3.66
C ALA A 21 -14.02 0.16 -5.01
N GLU A 22 -14.81 0.05 -6.08
CA GLU A 22 -14.40 0.35 -7.46
C GLU A 22 -13.90 1.79 -7.57
N ARG A 23 -14.59 2.71 -6.88
CA ARG A 23 -14.21 4.11 -6.75
C ARG A 23 -12.77 4.28 -6.28
N ASP A 24 -12.33 3.54 -5.26
CA ASP A 24 -10.97 3.68 -4.71
C ASP A 24 -9.93 3.16 -5.70
N THR A 25 -10.26 2.08 -6.41
CA THR A 25 -9.43 1.53 -7.49
C THR A 25 -9.28 2.52 -8.64
N ILE A 26 -10.38 3.15 -9.08
CA ILE A 26 -10.38 4.18 -10.13
C ILE A 26 -9.61 5.42 -9.67
N LEU A 27 -9.85 5.91 -8.45
CA LEU A 27 -9.14 7.05 -7.89
C LEU A 27 -7.63 6.80 -7.79
N TYR A 28 -7.22 5.59 -7.45
CA TYR A 28 -5.82 5.20 -7.47
C TYR A 28 -5.24 5.27 -8.89
N ALA A 29 -5.94 4.70 -9.88
CA ALA A 29 -5.49 4.72 -11.28
C ALA A 29 -5.33 6.16 -11.81
N LEU A 30 -6.31 7.02 -11.52
CA LEU A 30 -6.25 8.45 -11.83
C LEU A 30 -5.08 9.13 -11.12
N GLY A 31 -4.88 8.85 -9.82
CA GLY A 31 -3.82 9.44 -9.01
C GLY A 31 -2.40 9.10 -9.48
N VAL A 32 -2.20 7.96 -10.13
CA VAL A 32 -0.91 7.58 -10.74
C VAL A 32 -0.79 7.97 -12.23
N GLY A 33 -1.78 8.67 -12.77
CA GLY A 33 -1.73 9.29 -14.10
C GLY A 33 -2.45 8.53 -15.22
N VAL A 34 -3.17 7.44 -14.93
CA VAL A 34 -4.05 6.81 -15.93
C VAL A 34 -5.25 7.73 -16.17
N GLY A 35 -5.73 7.83 -17.42
CA GLY A 35 -6.93 8.62 -17.76
C GLY A 35 -6.66 9.93 -18.49
N SER A 36 -5.41 10.23 -18.88
CA SER A 36 -5.12 11.40 -19.73
C SER A 36 -5.79 11.33 -21.11
N GLU A 37 -5.95 10.11 -21.64
CA GLU A 37 -6.71 9.80 -22.86
C GLU A 37 -8.10 9.21 -22.52
N PRO A 38 -9.16 10.02 -22.41
CA PRO A 38 -10.44 9.59 -21.83
C PRO A 38 -11.24 8.62 -22.73
N THR A 39 -10.99 8.61 -24.04
CA THR A 39 -11.66 7.71 -25.00
C THR A 39 -10.83 6.46 -25.32
N SER A 40 -9.61 6.36 -24.79
CA SER A 40 -8.73 5.21 -25.04
C SER A 40 -9.24 3.99 -24.28
N PRO A 41 -9.53 2.86 -24.96
CA PRO A 41 -9.90 1.62 -24.29
C PRO A 41 -8.85 1.13 -23.29
N ALA A 42 -7.57 1.45 -23.53
CA ALA A 42 -6.48 1.09 -22.64
C ALA A 42 -6.53 1.84 -21.29
N HIS A 43 -7.05 3.07 -21.27
CA HIS A 43 -7.25 3.84 -20.04
C HIS A 43 -8.57 3.49 -19.38
N LEU A 44 -9.65 3.38 -20.18
CA LEU A 44 -10.98 3.02 -19.69
C LEU A 44 -10.99 1.70 -18.92
N ALA A 45 -10.13 0.73 -19.29
CA ALA A 45 -9.97 -0.52 -18.54
C ALA A 45 -9.59 -0.34 -17.05
N TYR A 46 -9.09 0.83 -16.64
CA TYR A 46 -8.70 1.15 -15.25
C TYR A 46 -9.52 2.29 -14.63
N THR A 47 -10.25 3.06 -15.45
CA THR A 47 -10.97 4.26 -15.00
C THR A 47 -12.49 4.17 -15.15
N TYR A 48 -13.00 3.09 -15.75
CA TYR A 48 -14.42 2.81 -15.92
C TYR A 48 -14.78 1.50 -15.22
N GLU A 49 -15.92 1.49 -14.53
CA GLU A 49 -16.36 0.40 -13.65
C GLU A 49 -16.67 -0.90 -14.41
N ASP A 50 -17.16 -0.82 -15.65
CA ASP A 50 -17.48 -2.00 -16.44
C ASP A 50 -16.21 -2.71 -16.92
N GLY A 51 -15.98 -3.91 -16.42
CA GLY A 51 -14.76 -4.68 -16.68
C GLY A 51 -13.50 -4.11 -16.01
N LEU A 52 -13.66 -3.34 -14.93
CA LEU A 52 -12.57 -2.64 -14.23
C LEU A 52 -11.40 -3.56 -13.85
N LYS A 53 -10.20 -3.13 -14.22
CA LYS A 53 -8.93 -3.77 -13.84
C LYS A 53 -8.18 -2.91 -12.84
N PRO A 54 -7.76 -3.47 -11.70
CA PRO A 54 -6.88 -2.75 -10.78
C PRO A 54 -5.44 -2.76 -11.29
N LEU A 55 -4.73 -1.65 -11.07
CA LEU A 55 -3.28 -1.64 -11.23
C LEU A 55 -2.63 -2.51 -10.13
N PRO A 56 -1.67 -3.39 -10.47
CA PRO A 56 -0.95 -4.22 -9.49
C PRO A 56 -0.40 -3.45 -8.29
N SER A 57 0.05 -2.21 -8.51
CA SER A 57 0.64 -1.34 -7.50
C SER A 57 -0.35 -0.81 -6.46
N LEU A 58 -1.67 -0.91 -6.70
CA LEU A 58 -2.69 -0.62 -5.69
C LEU A 58 -2.47 -1.42 -4.40
N ALA A 59 -1.93 -2.63 -4.53
CA ALA A 59 -1.54 -3.49 -3.41
C ALA A 59 -0.57 -2.81 -2.43
N VAL A 60 0.25 -1.85 -2.88
CA VAL A 60 1.16 -1.10 -2.00
C VAL A 60 0.39 -0.19 -1.04
N VAL A 61 -0.69 0.44 -1.53
CA VAL A 61 -1.57 1.30 -0.72
C VAL A 61 -2.38 0.45 0.24
N LEU A 62 -3.01 -0.61 -0.29
CA LEU A 62 -3.85 -1.51 0.48
C LEU A 62 -3.08 -2.24 1.59
N GLY A 63 -1.83 -2.62 1.33
CA GLY A 63 -0.95 -3.27 2.30
C GLY A 63 -0.17 -2.35 3.23
N HIS A 64 -0.40 -1.03 3.17
CA HIS A 64 0.33 -0.08 4.01
C HIS A 64 -0.16 -0.16 5.47
N PRO A 65 0.70 -0.48 6.46
CA PRO A 65 0.29 -0.75 7.84
C PRO A 65 0.03 0.52 8.68
N GLY A 66 -0.33 1.64 8.04
CA GLY A 66 -0.32 2.96 8.68
C GLY A 66 1.08 3.52 8.92
N PHE A 67 1.16 4.77 9.41
CA PHE A 67 2.43 5.49 9.56
C PHE A 67 3.05 5.24 10.94
N TRP A 68 3.33 3.97 11.24
CA TRP A 68 3.82 3.49 12.53
C TRP A 68 5.06 4.23 13.12
N PRO A 69 6.03 4.77 12.36
CA PRO A 69 7.12 5.54 12.95
C PRO A 69 6.67 6.86 13.59
N ARG A 70 5.51 7.39 13.19
CA ARG A 70 4.86 8.55 13.79
C ARG A 70 3.98 8.15 14.96
N ASP A 71 3.23 7.06 14.80
CA ASP A 71 2.13 6.71 15.69
C ASP A 71 2.57 5.84 16.89
N LEU A 72 3.70 5.14 16.78
CA LEU A 72 4.27 4.31 17.86
C LEU A 72 5.45 5.03 18.54
N ASP A 73 5.54 4.89 19.86
CA ASP A 73 6.68 5.41 20.63
C ASP A 73 7.93 4.56 20.41
N THR A 74 8.63 4.88 19.33
CA THR A 74 9.82 4.15 18.85
C THR A 74 11.12 4.92 19.08
N GLY A 75 11.04 6.16 19.55
CA GLY A 75 12.19 7.08 19.64
C GLY A 75 12.76 7.52 18.29
N LEU A 76 12.07 7.23 17.17
CA LEU A 76 12.46 7.65 15.82
C LEU A 76 12.04 9.10 15.55
N ASP A 77 12.93 9.88 14.93
CA ASP A 77 12.54 11.15 14.31
C ASP A 77 11.95 10.89 12.92
N TRP A 78 10.62 10.70 12.87
CA TRP A 78 9.90 10.39 11.63
C TRP A 78 10.06 11.47 10.54
N ARG A 79 10.42 12.72 10.90
CA ARG A 79 10.65 13.79 9.92
C ARG A 79 11.96 13.61 9.15
N ARG A 80 12.87 12.79 9.67
CA ARG A 80 14.16 12.44 9.04
C ARG A 80 14.15 11.07 8.37
N ILE A 81 12.99 10.40 8.36
CA ILE A 81 12.81 9.12 7.70
C ILE A 81 12.43 9.35 6.23
N VAL A 82 13.13 8.67 5.33
CA VAL A 82 12.75 8.59 3.92
C VAL A 82 12.33 7.17 3.57
N HIS A 83 11.39 7.07 2.64
CA HIS A 83 11.05 5.81 1.99
C HIS A 83 12.20 5.43 1.04
N GLY A 84 12.93 4.36 1.36
CA GLY A 84 14.18 4.02 0.67
C GLY A 84 14.00 3.02 -0.46
N GLU A 85 13.24 1.96 -0.23
CA GLU A 85 12.96 0.91 -1.22
C GLU A 85 11.55 0.35 -1.05
N GLN A 86 11.01 -0.17 -2.14
CA GLN A 86 9.74 -0.89 -2.20
C GLN A 86 9.92 -2.22 -2.93
N THR A 87 9.41 -3.30 -2.36
CA THR A 87 9.23 -4.56 -3.07
C THR A 87 7.78 -5.02 -2.96
N LEU A 88 7.20 -5.40 -4.08
CA LEU A 88 5.85 -5.97 -4.19
C LEU A 88 5.94 -7.40 -4.74
N ARG A 89 5.34 -8.35 -4.03
CA ARG A 89 5.07 -9.70 -4.54
C ARG A 89 3.58 -9.99 -4.47
N LEU A 90 2.94 -10.15 -5.62
CA LEU A 90 1.54 -10.58 -5.70
C LEU A 90 1.46 -12.10 -5.57
N HIS A 91 0.63 -12.58 -4.65
CA HIS A 91 0.31 -14.01 -4.52
C HIS A 91 -0.91 -14.40 -5.33
N ARG A 92 -1.79 -13.42 -5.59
CA ARG A 92 -2.96 -13.51 -6.45
C ARG A 92 -3.15 -12.17 -7.18
N PRO A 93 -3.86 -12.14 -8.33
CA PRO A 93 -4.25 -10.89 -8.95
C PRO A 93 -5.03 -10.01 -7.98
N CYS A 94 -4.81 -8.69 -8.05
CA CYS A 94 -5.64 -7.73 -7.31
C CYS A 94 -7.07 -7.78 -7.83
N ARG A 95 -8.04 -7.59 -6.93
CA ARG A 95 -9.45 -7.46 -7.27
C ARG A 95 -9.81 -5.97 -7.40
N PRO A 96 -10.78 -5.58 -8.24
CA PRO A 96 -11.23 -4.20 -8.35
C PRO A 96 -11.95 -3.70 -7.08
N THR A 97 -12.47 -4.61 -6.27
CA THR A 97 -13.10 -4.35 -4.96
C THR A 97 -12.73 -5.43 -3.95
N GLY A 98 -12.89 -5.13 -2.66
CA GLY A 98 -12.84 -6.13 -1.61
C GLY A 98 -12.32 -5.61 -0.28
N SER A 99 -11.86 -6.54 0.55
CA SER A 99 -11.12 -6.25 1.78
C SER A 99 -9.73 -6.88 1.69
N SER A 100 -8.74 -6.17 2.21
CA SER A 100 -7.34 -6.58 2.29
C SER A 100 -6.84 -6.39 3.70
N GLY A 101 -6.27 -7.44 4.29
CA GLY A 101 -5.66 -7.39 5.63
C GLY A 101 -4.18 -7.70 5.58
N ARG A 102 -3.45 -7.37 6.65
CA ARG A 102 -2.07 -7.81 6.90
C ARG A 102 -1.96 -9.06 7.79
N ASN A 103 -2.98 -9.91 7.87
CA ASN A 103 -2.91 -11.16 8.63
C ASN A 103 -1.91 -12.16 7.96
N PRO A 104 -1.12 -12.97 8.68
CA PRO A 104 -0.40 -14.11 8.08
C PRO A 104 -1.29 -15.05 7.23
N ALA A 105 -2.61 -15.02 7.43
CA ALA A 105 -3.60 -15.72 6.62
C ALA A 105 -4.08 -14.97 5.35
N SER A 106 -3.89 -13.66 5.21
CA SER A 106 -4.31 -12.89 4.03
C SER A 106 -3.29 -13.04 2.88
N ARG A 107 -3.32 -14.22 2.24
CA ARG A 107 -2.51 -14.60 1.06
C ARG A 107 -2.91 -13.84 -0.23
N GLY A 108 -2.86 -12.51 -0.22
CA GLY A 108 -3.11 -11.68 -1.41
C GLY A 108 -1.82 -11.19 -2.06
N PHE A 109 -0.98 -10.53 -1.26
CA PHE A 109 0.29 -9.95 -1.70
C PHE A 109 1.16 -9.60 -0.48
N ARG A 110 2.47 -9.49 -0.67
CA ARG A 110 3.40 -9.00 0.35
C ARG A 110 4.10 -7.75 -0.17
N THR A 111 4.02 -6.69 0.62
CA THR A 111 4.81 -5.48 0.46
C THR A 111 5.88 -5.41 1.56
N ARG A 112 7.10 -5.02 1.18
CA ARG A 112 8.11 -4.54 2.14
C ARG A 112 8.56 -3.16 1.67
N ALA A 113 8.50 -2.21 2.59
CA ALA A 113 9.17 -0.92 2.48
C ALA A 113 10.33 -0.92 3.49
N LYS A 114 11.55 -0.54 3.07
CA LYS A 114 12.59 -0.19 4.05
C LYS A 114 12.69 1.32 4.15
N ALA A 115 12.52 1.82 5.36
CA ALA A 115 12.87 3.17 5.73
C ALA A 115 14.38 3.24 6.01
N ARG A 116 15.06 4.27 5.50
CA ARG A 116 16.42 4.63 5.95
C ARG A 116 16.35 6.00 6.60
N ALA A 117 16.87 6.10 7.82
CA ALA A 117 17.21 7.39 8.41
C ALA A 117 18.58 7.81 7.86
N ARG A 118 18.72 9.08 7.50
CA ARG A 118 20.03 9.69 7.20
C ARG A 118 20.69 10.18 8.48
#